data_AF-A0A2M7D6S4-F1
#
_entry.id   AF-A0A2M7D6S4-F1
#
_cell.length_a   1.000
_cell.length_b   1.000
_cell.length_c   1.000
_cell.angle_alpha   90.00
_cell.angle_beta   90.00
_cell.angle_gamma   90.00
#
_symmetry.space_group_name_H-M   'P 1'
#
loop_
_entity.id
_entity.type
_entity.pdbx_description
1 polymer ?
#
loop_
_entity_poly.entity_id
_entity_poly.type
_entity_poly.pdbx_seq_one_letter_code
_entity_poly.pdbx_strand_id
1 'polypeptide(L)' 'MRSILIKDADYLVTSNESGQILRRASLLIEDNIIASINPKVKRADRVINARGKIVLPGLINMHH' A
#
# COMPACT_ATOMS: atom_id res chain seq x y z
N MET A 1 14.54 -8.78 -8.68
CA MET A 1 13.29 -8.12 -8.25
C MET A 1 13.47 -7.69 -6.81
N ARG A 2 13.14 -6.44 -6.50
CA ARG A 2 13.08 -5.92 -5.13
C ARG A 2 11.62 -5.74 -4.74
N SER A 3 11.23 -6.32 -3.62
CA SER A 3 9.85 -6.37 -3.14
C SER A 3 9.70 -5.66 -1.79
N ILE A 4 8.61 -4.91 -1.64
CA ILE A 4 8.21 -4.29 -0.38
C ILE A 4 6.77 -4.70 -0.07
N LEU A 5 6.55 -5.25 1.11
CA LEU A 5 5.21 -5.53 1.63
C LEU A 5 4.87 -4.54 2.74
N ILE A 6 3.91 -3.66 2.50
CA ILE A 6 3.27 -2.86 3.54
C ILE A 6 2.10 -3.67 4.06
N LYS A 7 2.16 -4.16 5.30
CA LYS A 7 1.16 -5.07 5.86
C LYS A 7 0.31 -4.43 6.95
N ASP A 8 -0.93 -4.91 7.05
CA ASP A 8 -1.85 -4.64 8.17
C ASP A 8 -2.19 -3.14 8.37
N ALA A 9 -2.26 -2.33 7.31
CA ALA A 9 -2.71 -0.94 7.41
C ALA A 9 -4.16 -0.88 7.88
N ASP A 10 -4.47 -0.05 8.89
CA ASP A 10 -5.83 0.07 9.41
C ASP A 10 -6.76 0.61 8.32
N TYR A 11 -6.24 1.55 7.52
CA TYR A 11 -6.91 2.13 6.35
C TYR A 11 -5.93 2.23 5.17
N LEU A 12 -6.35 1.76 4.00
CA LEU A 12 -5.68 1.99 2.73
C LEU A 12 -6.64 2.74 1.81
N VAL A 13 -6.33 4.00 1.54
CA VAL A 13 -7.12 4.87 0.64
C VAL A 13 -6.62 4.64 -0.78
N THR A 14 -7.49 4.20 -1.68
CA THR A 14 -7.09 3.84 -3.05
C THR A 14 -7.09 5.04 -3.99
N SER A 15 -7.95 6.04 -3.71
CA SER A 15 -8.30 7.10 -4.65
C SER A 15 -8.68 6.57 -6.05
N ASN A 16 -9.27 5.37 -6.12
CA ASN A 16 -9.84 4.85 -7.36
C ASN A 16 -11.18 5.53 -7.67
N GLU A 17 -11.77 5.22 -8.84
CA GLU A 17 -13.02 5.83 -9.30
C GLU A 17 -14.19 5.73 -8.31
N SER A 18 -14.20 4.69 -7.48
CA SER A 18 -15.25 4.45 -6.47
C SER A 18 -14.91 5.02 -5.09
N GLY A 19 -13.74 5.67 -4.93
CA GLY A 19 -13.31 6.25 -3.66
C GLY A 19 -13.14 5.22 -2.53
N GLN A 20 -12.77 3.98 -2.88
CA GLN A 20 -12.72 2.90 -1.90
C GLN A 20 -11.68 3.14 -0.80
N ILE A 21 -12.09 2.84 0.44
CA ILE A 21 -11.21 2.77 1.60
C ILE A 21 -11.22 1.34 2.13
N LEU A 22 -10.08 0.67 2.03
CA LEU A 22 -9.94 -0.72 2.48
C LEU A 22 -9.48 -0.76 3.94
N ARG A 23 -10.11 -1.60 4.76
CA ARG A 23 -9.74 -1.78 6.17
C ARG A 23 -8.85 -3.00 6.35
N ARG A 24 -7.85 -2.88 7.24
CA ARG A 24 -6.88 -3.96 7.54
C ARG A 24 -6.23 -4.53 6.26
N ALA A 25 -5.80 -3.63 5.38
CA ALA A 25 -5.33 -3.96 4.05
C ALA A 25 -3.79 -4.02 3.99
N SER A 26 -3.28 -4.70 2.97
CA SER A 26 -1.84 -4.80 2.68
C SER A 26 -1.55 -4.47 1.22
N LEU A 27 -0.34 -4.02 0.92
CA LEU A 27 0.11 -3.61 -0.41
C LEU A 27 1.45 -4.28 -0.72
N LEU A 28 1.53 -4.98 -1.85
CA LEU A 28 2.78 -5.49 -2.40
C LEU A 28 3.28 -4.54 -3.48
N ILE A 29 4.55 -4.16 -3.37
CA ILE A 29 5.27 -3.36 -4.36
C ILE A 29 6.40 -4.23 -4.91
N GLU A 30 6.49 -4.33 -6.22
CA GLU A 30 7.59 -5.02 -6.93
C GLU A 30 8.19 -4.07 -7.95
N ASP A 31 9.51 -3.87 -7.89
CA ASP A 31 10.26 -3.02 -8.83
C ASP A 31 9.62 -1.63 -9.08
N ASN A 32 9.13 -1.01 -8.00
CA ASN A 32 8.48 0.31 -7.94
C ASN A 32 7.03 0.38 -8.46
N ILE A 33 6.41 -0.75 -8.75
CA ILE A 33 5.00 -0.83 -9.18
C ILE A 33 4.18 -1.45 -8.06
N ILE A 34 2.95 -0.96 -7.85
CA ILE A 34 1.97 -1.65 -7.01
C ILE A 34 1.58 -2.95 -7.73
N ALA A 35 2.13 -4.07 -7.27
CA ALA A 35 1.91 -5.38 -7.89
C ALA A 35 0.57 -5.98 -7.47
N SER A 36 0.16 -5.80 -6.21
CA SER A 36 -1.16 -6.23 -5.74
C SER A 36 -1.59 -5.54 -4.45
N ILE A 37 -2.90 -5.48 -4.25
CA ILE A 37 -3.55 -5.13 -2.99
C ILE A 37 -4.05 -6.42 -2.34
N ASN A 38 -3.82 -6.57 -1.04
CA ASN A 38 -4.10 -7.77 -0.25
C ASN A 38 -3.46 -9.04 -0.83
N PRO A 39 -2.13 -9.06 -1.02
CA PRO A 39 -1.43 -10.25 -1.48
C PRO A 39 -1.61 -11.43 -0.53
N LYS A 40 -1.61 -12.65 -1.07
CA LYS A 40 -1.50 -13.87 -0.26
C LYS A 40 -0.09 -14.07 0.31
N VAL A 41 0.93 -13.42 -0.28
CA VAL A 41 2.32 -13.52 0.18
C VAL A 41 2.51 -12.77 1.49
N LYS A 42 3.31 -13.38 2.39
CA LYS A 42 3.64 -12.82 3.71
C LYS A 42 5.11 -12.42 3.83
N ARG A 43 5.91 -12.65 2.79
CA ARG A 43 7.35 -12.38 2.73
C ARG A 43 7.64 -11.48 1.53
N ALA A 44 8.57 -10.56 1.72
CA ALA A 44 9.15 -9.66 0.74
C ALA A 44 10.56 -9.29 1.23
N ASP A 45 11.38 -8.69 0.38
CA ASP A 45 12.73 -8.27 0.76
C ASP A 45 12.70 -7.22 1.89
N ARG A 46 11.63 -6.41 1.93
CA ARG A 46 11.34 -5.50 3.03
C ARG A 46 9.87 -5.60 3.43
N VAL A 47 9.61 -5.69 4.74
CA VAL A 47 8.26 -5.69 5.30
C VAL A 47 8.08 -4.48 6.21
N ILE A 48 7.00 -3.74 6.03
CA ILE A 48 6.61 -2.58 6.84
C ILE A 48 5.30 -2.93 7.55
N ASN A 49 5.28 -2.91 8.89
CA ASN A 49 4.06 -3.07 9.68
C ASN A 49 3.33 -1.73 9.79
N ALA A 50 2.15 -1.64 9.18
CA ALA A 50 1.33 -0.44 9.12
C ALA A 50 0.11 -0.47 10.08
N ARG A 51 0.07 -1.40 11.04
CA ARG A 51 -0.98 -1.41 12.07
C ARG A 51 -1.05 -0.07 12.80
N GLY A 52 -2.26 0.44 12.99
CA GLY A 52 -2.48 1.77 13.57
C GLY A 52 -2.12 2.93 12.64
N LYS A 53 -1.86 2.67 11.35
CA LYS A 53 -1.51 3.69 10.35
C LYS A 53 -2.49 3.72 9.19
N ILE A 54 -2.51 4.85 8.51
CA ILE A 54 -3.21 5.07 7.26
C ILE A 54 -2.18 5.07 6.13
N VAL A 55 -2.47 4.36 5.05
CA VAL A 55 -1.72 4.39 3.80
C VAL A 55 -2.51 5.20 2.78
N LEU A 56 -1.88 6.26 2.25
CA LEU A 56 -2.43 7.16 1.25
C LEU A 56 -1.58 7.07 -0.03
N PRO A 57 -2.15 7.40 -1.21
CA PRO A 57 -1.35 7.73 -2.38
C PRO A 57 -0.39 8.88 -2.04
N GLY A 58 0.78 8.89 -2.70
CA GLY A 58 1.71 10.01 -2.57
C GLY A 58 1.03 11.32 -2.99
N LEU A 59 1.19 12.37 -2.18
CA LEU A 59 0.65 13.68 -2.50
C LEU A 59 1.43 14.31 -3.67
N ILE A 60 0.72 14.87 -4.64
CA ILE A 60 1.29 15.59 -5.78
C ILE A 60 1.14 17.08 -5.51
N ASN A 61 2.26 17.80 -5.44
CA ASN A 61 2.26 19.25 -5.36
C ASN A 61 2.19 19.84 -6.79
N MET A 62 1.21 20.72 -7.04
CA MET A 62 0.98 21.31 -8.37
C MET A 62 1.46 22.77 -8.48
N HIS A 63 2.15 23.29 -7.46
CA HIS A 63 2.53 24.71 -7.41
C HIS A 63 4.04 24.95 -7.59
N HIS A 64 4.89 23.93 -7.40
CA HIS A 64 6.33 24.14 -7.32
C HIS A 64 7.01 24.28 -8.67
#